data_AF-A0AA39IF37-F1
#
_entry.id   AF-A0AA39IF37-F1
#
_cell.length_a   1.000
_cell.length_b   1.000
_cell.length_c   1.000
_cell.angle_alpha   90.00
_cell.angle_beta   90.00
_cell.angle_gamma   90.00
#
_symmetry.space_group_name_H-M   'P 1'
#
loop_
_entity.id
_entity.type
_entity.pdbx_description
1 polymer ?
#
loop_
_entity_poly.entity_id
_entity_poly.type
_entity_poly.pdbx_seq_one_letter_code
_entity_poly.pdbx_strand_id
1 'polypeptide(L)'
;MCSSSFPDVAKPKHVRLLFFLTLSLYVSSSVAFTWYSEYILIVRINFGIIYYIMMTFAILLRKHELLIVGAFAIFKTLFSSFMFCVSIYYLWHGEYLTALENLGSVAICALSLYYGYVAYFFYHYHAHLKKVEKDAILEVYESIRRQQYQQTTAQPKEENGSALA
;
A
#
# COMPACT_ATOMS: atom_id res chain seq x y z
N MET A 1 -0.89 3.95 31.04
CA MET A 1 0.28 4.17 30.17
C MET A 1 0.19 3.19 29.00
N CYS A 2 -0.56 3.52 27.96
CA CYS A 2 -0.54 2.75 26.71
C CYS A 2 0.44 3.45 25.77
N SER A 3 1.65 2.92 25.63
CA SER A 3 2.47 3.21 24.46
C SER A 3 1.77 2.54 23.27
N SER A 4 0.72 3.17 22.74
CA SER A 4 0.15 2.81 21.45
C SER A 4 1.13 3.31 20.39
N SER A 5 2.26 2.63 20.28
CA SER A 5 3.21 2.87 19.20
C SER A 5 2.46 2.52 17.93
N PHE A 6 2.07 3.54 17.19
CA PHE A 6 1.47 3.43 15.87
C PHE A 6 2.23 2.38 15.04
N PRO A 7 1.55 1.56 14.21
CA PRO A 7 2.26 0.67 13.32
C PRO A 7 3.26 1.49 12.50
N ASP A 8 4.53 1.21 12.71
CA ASP A 8 5.64 1.83 12.01
C ASP A 8 5.76 1.28 10.57
N VAL A 9 5.64 2.15 9.57
CA VAL A 9 5.76 1.82 8.14
C VAL A 9 7.16 1.31 7.78
N ALA A 10 8.20 1.66 8.55
CA ALA A 10 9.56 1.19 8.33
C ALA A 10 9.75 -0.27 8.77
N LYS A 11 8.83 -0.82 9.57
CA LYS A 11 8.92 -2.20 10.08
C LYS A 11 8.07 -3.15 9.22
N PRO A 12 8.68 -4.06 8.44
CA PRO A 12 7.94 -4.95 7.54
C PRO A 12 6.99 -5.91 8.27
N LYS A 13 7.25 -6.23 9.54
CA LYS A 13 6.34 -7.02 10.38
C LYS A 13 5.00 -6.31 10.61
N HIS A 14 5.01 -5.00 10.81
CA HIS A 14 3.78 -4.22 11.03
C HIS A 14 2.93 -4.13 9.76
N VAL A 15 3.58 -3.91 8.61
CA VAL A 15 2.93 -3.88 7.30
C VAL A 15 2.22 -5.20 7.02
N ARG A 16 2.88 -6.34 7.26
CA ARG A 16 2.31 -7.68 7.10
C ARG A 16 1.15 -7.92 8.06
N LEU A 17 1.30 -7.56 9.33
CA LEU A 17 0.25 -7.72 10.33
C LEU A 17 -1.01 -6.93 9.93
N LEU A 18 -0.84 -5.65 9.58
CA LEU A 18 -1.95 -4.80 9.15
C LEU A 18 -2.60 -5.32 7.86
N PHE A 19 -1.81 -5.84 6.92
CA PHE A 19 -2.31 -6.48 5.72
C PHE A 19 -3.22 -7.68 6.05
N PHE A 20 -2.74 -8.62 6.87
CA PHE A 20 -3.52 -9.81 7.25
C PHE A 20 -4.77 -9.46 8.06
N LEU A 21 -4.68 -8.48 8.96
CA LEU A 21 -5.83 -8.01 9.74
C LEU A 21 -6.87 -7.38 8.81
N THR A 22 -6.43 -6.56 7.86
CA THR A 22 -7.32 -5.94 6.87
C THR A 22 -7.90 -6.98 5.91
N LEU A 23 -7.15 -8.02 5.53
CA LEU A 23 -7.65 -9.12 4.71
C LEU A 23 -8.74 -9.90 5.46
N SER A 24 -8.49 -10.28 6.71
CA SER A 24 -9.45 -11.00 7.55
C SER A 24 -10.73 -10.19 7.74
N LEU A 25 -10.61 -8.90 8.04
CA LEU A 25 -11.76 -8.00 8.18
C LEU A 25 -12.53 -7.86 6.85
N TYR A 26 -11.80 -7.77 5.73
CA TYR A 26 -12.42 -7.68 4.41
C TYR A 26 -13.21 -8.95 4.06
N VAL A 27 -12.65 -10.13 4.26
CA VAL A 27 -13.35 -11.41 4.05
C VAL A 27 -14.56 -11.52 4.98
N SER A 28 -14.39 -11.25 6.26
CA SER A 28 -15.47 -11.31 7.25
C SER A 28 -16.62 -10.35 6.92
N SER A 29 -16.29 -9.11 6.54
CA SER A 29 -17.28 -8.12 6.12
C SER A 29 -17.97 -8.55 4.82
N SER A 30 -17.23 -9.13 3.86
CA SER A 30 -17.81 -9.61 2.60
C SER A 30 -18.84 -10.73 2.84
N VAL A 31 -18.55 -11.65 3.76
CA VAL A 31 -19.49 -12.72 4.18
C VAL A 31 -20.70 -12.15 4.93
N ALA A 32 -20.49 -11.18 5.83
CA ALA A 32 -21.58 -10.55 6.56
C ALA A 32 -22.53 -9.77 5.64
N PHE A 33 -21.99 -9.06 4.64
CA PHE A 33 -22.78 -8.31 3.66
C PHE A 33 -23.42 -9.20 2.59
N THR A 34 -23.06 -10.48 2.50
CA THR A 34 -23.71 -11.43 1.58
C THR A 34 -25.18 -11.63 1.89
N TRP A 35 -25.52 -11.47 3.16
CA TRP A 35 -26.88 -11.58 3.64
C TRP A 35 -27.72 -10.33 3.32
N TYR A 36 -27.10 -9.23 2.89
CA TYR A 36 -27.76 -7.94 2.73
C TYR A 36 -28.13 -7.59 1.27
N SER A 37 -27.29 -7.97 0.31
CA SER A 37 -27.55 -7.67 -1.11
C SER A 37 -26.68 -8.53 -2.04
N GLU A 38 -27.32 -9.32 -2.89
CA GLU A 38 -26.64 -10.23 -3.84
C GLU A 38 -25.86 -9.49 -4.93
N TYR A 39 -26.35 -8.33 -5.40
CA TYR A 39 -25.73 -7.59 -6.51
C TYR A 39 -24.49 -6.80 -6.10
N ILE A 40 -24.49 -6.19 -4.91
CA ILE A 40 -23.33 -5.48 -4.36
C ILE A 40 -22.18 -6.46 -4.07
N LEU A 41 -22.51 -7.74 -3.87
CA LEU A 41 -21.57 -8.81 -3.59
C LEU A 41 -20.58 -9.08 -4.72
N ILE A 42 -21.11 -9.26 -5.94
CA ILE A 42 -20.32 -9.75 -7.08
C ILE A 42 -19.22 -8.75 -7.43
N VAL A 43 -19.53 -7.46 -7.40
CA VAL A 43 -18.55 -6.40 -7.69
C VAL A 43 -17.56 -6.24 -6.53
N ARG A 44 -18.01 -6.25 -5.27
CA ARG A 44 -17.09 -6.04 -4.13
C ARG A 44 -16.10 -7.18 -3.97
N ILE A 45 -16.58 -8.43 -4.01
CA ILE A 45 -15.76 -9.63 -3.74
C ILE A 45 -14.73 -9.86 -4.84
N ASN A 46 -15.13 -9.81 -6.11
CA ASN A 46 -14.23 -10.15 -7.22
C ASN A 46 -13.08 -9.13 -7.34
N PHE A 47 -13.37 -7.83 -7.26
CA PHE A 47 -12.32 -6.82 -7.37
C PHE A 47 -11.41 -6.81 -6.15
N GLY A 48 -11.94 -6.91 -4.92
CA GLY A 48 -11.08 -6.88 -3.75
C GLY A 48 -10.20 -8.13 -3.60
N ILE A 49 -10.71 -9.33 -3.88
CA ILE A 49 -9.90 -10.56 -3.84
C ILE A 49 -8.69 -10.45 -4.77
N ILE A 50 -8.87 -9.96 -6.01
CA ILE A 50 -7.77 -9.79 -6.96
C ILE A 50 -6.69 -8.87 -6.38
N TYR A 51 -7.06 -7.73 -5.81
CA TYR A 51 -6.09 -6.80 -5.19
C TYR A 51 -5.37 -7.41 -3.98
N TYR A 52 -6.05 -8.22 -3.16
CA TYR A 52 -5.41 -8.91 -2.03
C TYR A 52 -4.46 -10.03 -2.49
N ILE A 53 -4.80 -10.76 -3.55
CA ILE A 53 -3.92 -11.74 -4.16
C ILE A 53 -2.68 -11.04 -4.73
N MET A 54 -2.86 -9.97 -5.51
CA MET A 54 -1.75 -9.18 -6.06
C MET A 54 -0.85 -8.64 -4.95
N MET A 55 -1.42 -8.10 -3.87
CA MET A 55 -0.67 -7.59 -2.73
C MET A 55 0.10 -8.71 -1.99
N THR A 56 -0.47 -9.91 -1.90
CA THR A 56 0.22 -11.09 -1.34
C THR A 56 1.43 -11.46 -2.20
N PHE A 57 1.26 -11.50 -3.53
CA PHE A 57 2.37 -11.70 -4.46
C PHE A 57 3.42 -10.59 -4.38
N ALA A 58 3.02 -9.33 -4.19
CA ALA A 58 3.93 -8.20 -4.03
C ALA A 58 4.82 -8.36 -2.79
N ILE A 59 4.22 -8.70 -1.66
CA ILE A 59 4.91 -8.89 -0.38
C ILE A 59 5.87 -10.09 -0.44
N LEU A 60 5.53 -11.13 -1.21
CA LEU A 60 6.34 -12.34 -1.36
C LEU A 60 7.47 -12.20 -2.40
N LEU A 61 7.16 -11.65 -3.59
CA LEU A 61 8.08 -11.61 -4.72
C LEU A 61 8.98 -10.36 -4.73
N ARG A 62 8.64 -9.30 -3.99
CA ARG A 62 9.36 -8.02 -3.82
C ARG A 62 9.70 -7.21 -5.10
N LYS A 63 9.74 -7.83 -6.28
CA LYS A 63 10.22 -7.24 -7.54
C LYS A 63 9.35 -6.07 -8.03
N HIS A 64 8.05 -6.09 -7.73
CA HIS A 64 7.10 -5.05 -8.10
C HIS A 64 6.36 -4.49 -6.88
N GLU A 65 6.99 -4.54 -5.70
CA GLU A 65 6.37 -4.16 -4.44
C GLU A 65 5.86 -2.72 -4.46
N LEU A 66 6.66 -1.78 -4.97
CA LEU A 66 6.29 -0.36 -5.07
C LEU A 66 4.97 -0.15 -5.82
N LEU A 67 4.88 -0.65 -7.06
CA LEU A 67 3.72 -0.43 -7.92
C LEU A 67 2.45 -1.06 -7.33
N ILE A 68 2.57 -2.28 -6.80
CA ILE A 68 1.41 -3.00 -6.26
C ILE A 68 0.92 -2.37 -4.94
N VAL A 69 1.84 -1.96 -4.06
CA VAL A 69 1.48 -1.23 -2.81
C VAL A 69 0.79 0.09 -3.15
N GLY A 70 1.29 0.84 -4.14
CA GLY A 70 0.67 2.07 -4.59
C GLY A 70 -0.74 1.86 -5.15
N ALA A 71 -0.91 0.85 -6.02
CA ALA A 71 -2.22 0.46 -6.55
C ALA A 71 -3.18 0.01 -5.45
N PHE A 72 -2.70 -0.74 -4.47
CA PHE A 72 -3.49 -1.17 -3.31
C PHE A 72 -3.96 0.02 -2.46
N ALA A 73 -3.09 1.01 -2.21
CA ALA A 73 -3.47 2.22 -1.48
C ALA A 73 -4.57 3.00 -2.20
N ILE A 74 -4.43 3.21 -3.52
CA ILE A 74 -5.45 3.90 -4.34
C ILE A 74 -6.77 3.13 -4.32
N PHE A 75 -6.73 1.82 -4.52
CA PHE A 75 -7.91 0.95 -4.45
C PHE A 75 -8.62 1.08 -3.11
N LYS A 76 -7.88 1.06 -2.00
CA LYS A 76 -8.46 1.23 -0.65
C LYS A 76 -9.07 2.61 -0.43
N THR A 77 -8.46 3.68 -0.95
CA THR A 77 -9.06 5.02 -0.90
C THR A 77 -10.38 5.06 -1.67
N LEU A 78 -10.41 4.55 -2.91
CA LEU A 78 -11.64 4.53 -3.72
C LEU A 78 -12.74 3.69 -3.05
N PHE A 79 -12.39 2.52 -2.53
CA PHE A 79 -13.31 1.64 -1.81
C PHE A 79 -13.84 2.30 -0.54
N SER A 80 -12.97 2.94 0.24
CA SER A 80 -13.33 3.70 1.43
C SER A 80 -14.29 4.83 1.11
N SER A 81 -13.96 5.67 0.13
CA SER A 81 -14.80 6.80 -0.27
C SER A 81 -16.18 6.34 -0.77
N PHE A 82 -16.22 5.29 -1.60
CA PHE A 82 -17.48 4.71 -2.04
C PHE A 82 -18.34 4.21 -0.87
N MET A 83 -17.74 3.45 0.06
CA MET A 83 -18.42 2.94 1.25
C MET A 83 -18.94 4.05 2.16
N PHE A 84 -18.16 5.12 2.31
CA PHE A 84 -18.56 6.28 3.09
C PHE A 84 -19.76 6.98 2.44
N CYS A 85 -19.73 7.24 1.13
CA CYS A 85 -20.85 7.85 0.41
C CYS A 85 -22.13 7.00 0.51
N VAL A 86 -22.02 5.68 0.33
CA VAL A 86 -23.17 4.76 0.45
C VAL A 86 -23.73 4.79 1.88
N SER A 87 -22.87 4.76 2.89
CA SER A 87 -23.29 4.84 4.30
C SER A 87 -24.05 6.13 4.61
N ILE A 88 -23.49 7.29 4.22
CA ILE A 88 -24.13 8.59 4.44
C ILE A 88 -25.46 8.68 3.68
N TYR A 89 -25.53 8.15 2.46
CA TYR A 89 -26.77 8.10 1.69
C TYR A 89 -27.88 7.31 2.41
N TYR A 90 -27.57 6.12 2.95
CA TYR A 90 -28.54 5.33 3.71
C TYR A 90 -28.93 5.99 5.03
N LEU A 91 -27.97 6.59 5.76
CA LEU A 91 -28.28 7.32 7.00
C LEU A 91 -29.17 8.53 6.73
N TRP A 92 -28.98 9.24 5.62
CA TRP A 92 -29.79 10.39 5.24
C TRP A 92 -31.23 10.03 4.86
N HIS A 93 -31.44 8.86 4.24
CA HIS A 93 -32.76 8.36 3.85
C HIS A 93 -33.35 7.35 4.85
N GLY A 94 -32.80 7.31 6.07
CA GLY A 94 -33.07 6.28 7.06
C GLY A 94 -34.46 6.29 7.69
N GLU A 95 -35.32 7.26 7.34
CA GLU A 95 -36.73 7.32 7.80
C GLU A 95 -37.55 6.10 7.36
N TYR A 96 -37.12 5.41 6.28
CA TYR A 96 -37.76 4.21 5.75
C TYR A 96 -37.03 2.91 6.11
N LEU A 97 -35.94 3.00 6.88
CA LEU A 97 -35.10 1.85 7.23
C LEU A 97 -35.43 1.32 8.63
N THR A 98 -35.38 0.01 8.77
CA THR A 98 -35.45 -0.68 10.05
C THR A 98 -34.26 -0.29 10.94
N ALA A 99 -34.40 -0.44 12.26
CA ALA A 99 -33.31 -0.16 13.21
C ALA A 99 -32.03 -0.96 12.91
N LEU A 100 -32.18 -2.18 12.36
CA LEU A 100 -31.07 -3.03 11.93
C LEU A 100 -30.33 -2.45 10.72
N GLU A 101 -31.06 -1.89 9.75
CA GLU A 101 -30.49 -1.21 8.57
C GLU A 101 -29.74 0.07 8.92
N ASN A 102 -30.26 0.84 9.88
CA ASN A 102 -29.56 2.00 10.40
C ASN A 102 -28.26 1.60 11.14
N LEU A 103 -28.29 0.55 11.97
CA LEU A 103 -27.10 0.00 12.62
C LEU A 103 -26.06 -0.48 11.58
N GLY A 104 -26.52 -1.19 10.54
CA GLY A 104 -25.68 -1.63 9.43
C GLY A 104 -25.01 -0.47 8.71
N SER A 105 -25.75 0.63 8.48
CA SER A 105 -25.22 1.83 7.84
C SER A 105 -24.14 2.52 8.68
N VAL A 106 -24.32 2.59 10.01
CA VAL A 106 -23.28 3.09 10.94
C VAL A 106 -22.04 2.18 10.92
N ALA A 107 -22.22 0.86 10.88
CA ALA A 107 -21.11 -0.10 10.80
C ALA A 107 -20.33 0.04 9.47
N ILE A 108 -21.02 0.25 8.35
CA ILE A 108 -20.43 0.56 7.04
C ILE A 108 -19.62 1.87 7.13
N CYS A 109 -20.13 2.89 7.83
CA CYS A 109 -19.40 4.14 8.06
C CYS A 109 -18.09 3.90 8.80
N ALA A 110 -18.13 3.20 9.92
CA ALA A 110 -16.94 2.88 10.71
C ALA A 110 -15.91 2.04 9.91
N LEU A 111 -16.39 1.06 9.13
CA LEU A 111 -15.55 0.28 8.23
C LEU A 111 -14.90 1.15 7.15
N SER A 112 -15.63 2.13 6.60
CA SER A 112 -15.07 3.05 5.61
C SER A 112 -13.91 3.85 6.19
N LEU A 113 -14.07 4.43 7.39
CA LEU A 113 -13.00 5.15 8.08
C LEU A 113 -11.79 4.26 8.35
N TYR A 114 -12.02 3.00 8.74
CA TYR A 114 -10.94 2.01 8.90
C TYR A 114 -10.20 1.75 7.58
N TYR A 115 -10.90 1.55 6.46
CA TYR A 115 -10.24 1.34 5.17
C TYR A 115 -9.53 2.59 4.67
N GLY A 116 -10.04 3.79 4.96
CA GLY A 116 -9.36 5.06 4.71
C GLY A 116 -8.06 5.17 5.52
N TYR A 117 -8.08 4.76 6.78
CA TYR A 117 -6.88 4.67 7.61
C TYR A 117 -5.84 3.69 7.02
N VAL A 118 -6.29 2.52 6.57
CA VAL A 118 -5.41 1.54 5.92
C VAL A 118 -4.82 2.10 4.62
N ALA A 119 -5.63 2.78 3.81
CA ALA A 119 -5.17 3.42 2.59
C ALA A 119 -4.07 4.45 2.88
N TYR A 120 -4.27 5.29 3.90
CA TYR A 120 -3.29 6.26 4.37
C TYR A 120 -1.98 5.58 4.81
N PHE A 121 -2.06 4.51 5.61
CA PHE A 121 -0.88 3.76 6.03
C PHE A 121 -0.09 3.20 4.83
N PHE A 122 -0.77 2.55 3.89
CA PHE A 122 -0.11 1.97 2.71
C PHE A 122 0.41 3.03 1.73
N TYR A 123 -0.21 4.21 1.68
CA TYR A 123 0.32 5.36 0.94
C TYR A 123 1.65 5.84 1.55
N HIS A 124 1.73 5.94 2.89
CA HIS A 124 2.99 6.28 3.56
C HIS A 124 4.04 5.19 3.40
N TYR A 125 3.64 3.91 3.44
CA TYR A 125 4.54 2.80 3.14
C TYR A 125 5.07 2.87 1.70
N HIS A 126 4.24 3.18 0.72
CA HIS A 126 4.65 3.42 -0.66
C HIS A 126 5.66 4.56 -0.77
N ALA A 127 5.41 5.69 -0.10
CA ALA A 127 6.34 6.83 -0.08
C ALA A 127 7.70 6.45 0.55
N HIS A 128 7.67 5.65 1.62
CA HIS A 128 8.88 5.11 2.25
C HIS A 128 9.66 4.20 1.29
N LEU A 129 8.99 3.25 0.63
CA LEU A 129 9.62 2.37 -0.36
C LEU A 129 10.26 3.17 -1.50
N LYS A 130 9.56 4.19 -2.02
CA LYS A 130 10.09 5.08 -3.07
C LYS A 130 11.37 5.79 -2.65
N LYS A 131 11.44 6.20 -1.38
CA LYS A 131 12.64 6.84 -0.82
C LYS A 131 13.80 5.85 -0.74
N VAL A 132 13.57 4.66 -0.17
CA VAL A 132 14.59 3.61 -0.05
C VAL A 132 15.14 3.19 -1.42
N GLU A 133 14.27 3.05 -2.44
CA GLU A 133 14.68 2.72 -3.80
C GLU A 133 15.55 3.82 -4.43
N LYS A 134 15.18 5.09 -4.25
CA LYS A 134 15.96 6.22 -4.73
C LYS A 134 17.34 6.29 -4.06
N ASP A 135 17.40 6.05 -2.75
CA ASP A 135 18.66 6.08 -1.99
C ASP A 135 19.59 4.94 -2.44
N ALA A 136 19.06 3.74 -2.68
CA ALA A 136 19.83 2.60 -3.20
C ALA A 136 20.39 2.85 -4.61
N ILE A 137 19.61 3.47 -5.51
CA ILE A 137 20.08 3.83 -6.85
C ILE A 137 21.21 4.87 -6.77
N LEU A 138 21.08 5.84 -5.87
CA LEU A 138 22.10 6.88 -5.67
C LEU A 138 23.41 6.26 -5.16
N GLU A 139 23.34 5.33 -4.21
CA GLU A 139 24.52 4.63 -3.68
C GLU A 139 25.24 3.82 -4.78
N VAL A 140 24.49 3.11 -5.62
CA VAL A 140 25.06 2.39 -6.77
C VAL A 140 25.73 3.36 -7.74
N TYR A 141 25.09 4.48 -8.07
CA TYR A 141 25.66 5.49 -8.97
C TYR A 141 26.95 6.10 -8.40
N GLU A 142 26.97 6.43 -7.11
CA GLU A 142 28.17 6.93 -6.45
C GLU A 142 29.30 5.90 -6.43
N SER A 143 28.98 4.62 -6.23
CA SER A 143 29.97 3.54 -6.25
C SER A 143 30.64 3.39 -7.62
N ILE A 144 29.87 3.44 -8.71
CA ILE A 144 30.37 3.40 -10.09
C ILE A 144 31.25 4.61 -10.37
N ARG A 145 30.81 5.81 -9.96
CA ARG A 145 31.58 7.04 -10.13
C ARG A 145 32.94 6.95 -9.42
N ARG A 146 32.98 6.45 -8.18
CA ARG A 146 34.23 6.25 -7.43
C ARG A 146 35.17 5.26 -8.12
N GLN A 147 34.63 4.16 -8.65
CA GLN A 147 35.42 3.19 -9.42
C GLN A 147 36.02 3.80 -10.70
N GLN A 148 35.26 4.61 -11.43
CA GLN A 148 35.76 5.32 -12.61
C GLN A 148 36.89 6.30 -12.26
N TYR A 149 36.75 7.09 -11.19
CA TYR A 149 37.83 7.98 -10.74
C TYR A 149 39.11 7.23 -10.38
N GLN A 150 39.00 6.06 -9.72
CA GLN A 150 40.16 5.23 -9.38
C GLN A 150 40.84 4.64 -10.63
N GLN A 151 40.09 4.25 -11.66
CA GLN A 151 40.67 3.79 -12.93
C GLN A 151 41.38 4.91 -13.70
N THR A 152 40.82 6.12 -13.73
CA THR A 152 41.44 7.27 -14.43
C THR A 152 42.70 7.79 -13.72
N THR A 153 42.78 7.66 -12.39
CA THR A 153 43.98 8.07 -11.62
C THR A 153 45.07 7.00 -11.55
N ALA A 154 44.75 5.75 -11.87
CA ALA A 154 45.71 4.63 -11.88
C ALA A 154 46.40 4.39 -13.23
N GLN A 155 46.02 5.08 -14.31
CA GLN A 155 46.82 5.05 -15.54
C GLN A 155 48.10 5.89 -15.35
N PRO A 156 49.29 5.27 -15.38
CA PRO A 156 50.54 6.03 -15.38
C PRO A 156 50.61 6.84 -16.67
N LYS A 157 51.15 8.06 -16.58
CA LYS A 157 51.65 8.80 -17.74
C LYS A 157 52.87 8.06 -18.34
N GLU A 158 52.66 6.93 -19.00
CA GLU A 158 53.63 6.40 -19.97
C GLU A 158 53.30 7.01 -21.33
N GLU A 159 53.71 8.26 -21.53
CA GLU A 159 54.10 8.80 -22.84
C GLU A 159 54.60 10.23 -22.66
N ASN A 160 55.85 10.35 -22.23
CA ASN A 160 56.69 11.48 -22.61
C ASN A 160 58.14 11.08 -22.39
N GLY A 161 58.83 10.69 -23.46
CA GLY A 161 60.28 10.56 -23.42
C GLY A 161 60.92 9.56 -24.36
N SER A 162 60.60 9.58 -25.67
CA SER A 162 61.52 9.00 -26.68
C SER A 162 61.22 9.50 -28.09
N ALA A 163 61.37 10.80 -28.35
CA ALA A 163 61.46 11.35 -29.70
C ALA A 163 62.37 12.58 -29.71
N LEU A 164 63.58 12.42 -29.20
CA LEU A 164 64.68 13.38 -29.33
C LEU A 164 65.99 12.59 -29.18
N ALA A 165 66.33 11.83 -30.22
CA ALA A 165 67.66 11.32 -30.49
C ALA A 165 67.81 11.17 -32.01
#